data_AF-K0EVI4-F1
#
_entry.id   AF-K0EVI4-F1
#
_cell.length_a   1.000
_cell.length_b   1.000
_cell.length_c   1.000
_cell.angle_alpha   90.00
_cell.angle_beta   90.00
_cell.angle_gamma   90.00
#
_symmetry.space_group_name_H-M   'P 1'
#
loop_
_entity.id
_entity.type
_entity.pdbx_description
1 polymer ?
#
loop_
_entity_poly.entity_id
_entity_poly.type
_entity_poly.pdbx_seq_one_letter_code
_entity_poly.pdbx_strand_id
1 'polypeptide(L)'
;MAELTDRARDIRQRIMTQIRREGTAPTIAELRAEFALSEADLSADLRDLEGAICVARQDREHAGSPVFQDEPLARPQPAVGEIVYARPFATFENHYRITVDGVQRWFAECAVEACAISGQFPGAEVVVESVCRQTGQPVRLVGRDGVLLDYGPGTLRVHLGYPLREMPHRVVGWCDYNSFFASEEAAEQWRRAHPEIKGVTRAPEQMSRLITELLGKGRLDYDYQPVFPLLPLARKLRRFGLVGLSRRGFPRLETFWLPTLPMLRAWRRRGLGFFLRFRLR
;
A
#
# COMPACT_ATOMS: atom_id res chain seq x y z
N MET A 1 -11.54 3.07 -20.45
CA MET A 1 -10.58 3.13 -19.33
C MET A 1 -9.20 3.13 -19.96
N ALA A 2 -8.23 3.80 -19.35
CA ALA A 2 -6.87 3.77 -19.88
C ALA A 2 -6.30 2.34 -19.71
N GLU A 3 -5.42 1.95 -20.63
CA GLU A 3 -4.60 0.75 -20.49
C GLU A 3 -3.14 1.19 -20.40
N LEU A 4 -2.35 0.49 -19.60
CA LEU A 4 -0.91 0.71 -19.57
C LEU A 4 -0.34 0.34 -20.94
N THR A 5 0.56 1.19 -21.45
CA THR A 5 1.34 0.89 -22.65
C THR A 5 2.21 -0.34 -22.42
N ASP A 6 2.59 -1.03 -23.49
CA ASP A 6 3.51 -2.18 -23.42
C ASP A 6 4.80 -1.79 -22.70
N ARG A 7 5.34 -0.61 -23.01
CA ARG A 7 6.52 -0.06 -22.36
C ARG A 7 6.34 0.16 -20.85
N ALA A 8 5.21 0.71 -20.40
CA ALA A 8 4.94 0.87 -18.98
C ALA A 8 4.83 -0.49 -18.26
N ARG A 9 4.28 -1.51 -18.94
CA ARG A 9 4.22 -2.88 -18.41
C ARG A 9 5.60 -3.51 -18.30
N ASP A 10 6.46 -3.31 -19.31
CA ASP A 10 7.85 -3.78 -19.28
C ASP A 10 8.67 -3.09 -18.18
N ILE A 11 8.50 -1.78 -18.00
CA ILE A 11 9.13 -1.03 -16.89
C ILE A 11 8.68 -1.60 -15.54
N ARG A 12 7.37 -1.84 -15.36
CA ARG A 12 6.85 -2.46 -14.14
C ARG A 12 7.42 -3.85 -13.92
N GLN A 13 7.49 -4.66 -14.97
CA GLN A 13 8.09 -6.00 -14.91
C GLN A 13 9.54 -5.94 -14.45
N ARG A 14 10.32 -5.03 -15.03
CA ARG A 14 11.71 -4.82 -14.66
C ARG A 14 11.89 -4.41 -13.20
N ILE A 15 11.06 -3.48 -12.70
CA ILE A 15 11.05 -3.05 -11.30
C ILE A 15 10.71 -4.22 -10.37
N MET A 16 9.58 -4.90 -10.62
CA MET A 16 9.09 -5.96 -9.75
C MET A 16 9.99 -7.20 -9.76
N THR A 17 10.66 -7.47 -10.88
CA THR A 17 11.63 -8.57 -10.99
C THR A 17 12.84 -8.33 -10.08
N GLN A 18 13.40 -7.12 -10.11
CA GLN A 18 14.52 -6.78 -9.23
C GLN A 18 14.09 -6.78 -7.76
N ILE A 19 12.95 -6.19 -7.42
CA ILE A 19 12.48 -6.18 -6.04
C ILE A 19 12.28 -7.59 -5.52
N ARG A 20 11.61 -8.47 -6.27
CA ARG A 20 11.41 -9.86 -5.84
C ARG A 20 12.72 -10.62 -5.70
N ARG A 21 13.72 -10.35 -6.54
CA ARG A 21 15.03 -11.02 -6.49
C ARG A 21 15.95 -10.49 -5.39
N GLU A 22 16.02 -9.16 -5.27
CA GLU A 22 17.08 -8.44 -4.56
C GLU A 22 16.60 -7.60 -3.39
N GLY A 23 15.28 -7.34 -3.28
CA GLY A 23 14.72 -6.45 -2.27
C GLY A 23 14.93 -4.96 -2.57
N THR A 24 15.49 -4.62 -3.73
CA THR A 24 15.77 -3.25 -4.17
C THR A 24 15.06 -2.94 -5.48
N ALA A 25 14.81 -1.67 -5.76
CA ALA A 25 14.30 -1.21 -7.05
C ALA A 25 15.44 -0.67 -7.92
N PRO A 26 15.32 -0.74 -9.25
CA PRO A 26 16.22 0.01 -10.13
C PRO A 26 16.02 1.52 -9.90
N THR A 27 17.11 2.25 -9.99
CA THR A 27 17.09 3.71 -10.01
C THR A 27 16.44 4.23 -11.28
N ILE A 28 15.98 5.48 -11.25
CA ILE A 28 15.47 6.17 -12.46
C ILE A 28 16.54 6.22 -13.55
N ALA A 29 17.82 6.41 -13.19
CA ALA A 29 18.92 6.42 -14.13
C ALA A 29 19.10 5.07 -14.85
N GLU A 30 19.03 3.96 -14.11
CA GLU A 30 19.11 2.60 -14.68
C GLU A 30 17.94 2.33 -15.62
N LEU A 31 16.72 2.68 -15.23
CA LEU A 31 15.54 2.52 -16.10
C LEU A 31 15.67 3.35 -17.38
N ARG A 32 16.16 4.58 -17.31
CA ARG A 32 16.38 5.42 -18.51
C ARG A 32 17.42 4.80 -19.44
N ALA A 33 18.52 4.30 -18.89
CA ALA A 33 19.58 3.69 -19.66
C ALA A 33 19.10 2.39 -20.33
N GLU A 34 18.43 1.52 -19.57
CA GLU A 34 17.96 0.21 -20.05
C GLU A 34 16.89 0.33 -21.13
N PHE A 35 15.93 1.25 -20.96
CA PHE A 35 14.84 1.46 -21.93
C PHE A 35 15.15 2.53 -22.99
N ALA A 36 16.36 3.11 -22.98
CA ALA A 36 16.77 4.20 -23.86
C ALA A 36 15.78 5.38 -23.89
N LEU A 37 15.29 5.80 -22.71
CA LEU A 37 14.25 6.81 -22.58
C LEU A 37 14.78 8.18 -22.14
N SER A 38 14.15 9.22 -22.69
CA SER A 38 14.23 10.55 -22.11
C SER A 38 13.62 10.56 -20.70
N GLU A 39 14.00 11.54 -19.89
CA GLU A 39 13.39 11.73 -18.56
C GLU A 39 11.88 11.98 -18.65
N ALA A 40 11.44 12.70 -19.68
CA ALA A 40 10.04 13.01 -19.91
C ALA A 40 9.23 11.74 -20.25
N ASP A 41 9.76 10.89 -21.11
CA ASP A 41 9.09 9.63 -21.51
C ASP A 41 8.96 8.68 -20.32
N LEU A 42 10.05 8.44 -19.59
CA LEU A 42 10.00 7.59 -18.40
C LEU A 42 9.09 8.19 -17.32
N SER A 43 9.12 9.50 -17.13
CA SER A 43 8.22 10.18 -16.19
C SER A 43 6.75 10.02 -16.56
N ALA A 44 6.42 9.95 -17.85
CA ALA A 44 5.06 9.69 -18.31
C ALA A 44 4.64 8.25 -17.98
N ASP A 45 5.49 7.27 -18.30
CA ASP A 45 5.20 5.85 -18.00
C ASP A 45 5.10 5.60 -16.49
N LEU A 46 5.98 6.17 -15.67
CA LEU A 46 5.91 6.07 -14.20
C LEU A 46 4.67 6.75 -13.64
N ARG A 47 4.20 7.84 -14.23
CA ARG A 47 2.95 8.50 -13.82
C ARG A 47 1.72 7.64 -14.14
N ASP A 48 1.73 6.94 -15.27
CA ASP A 48 0.69 5.97 -15.60
C ASP A 48 0.71 4.80 -14.62
N LEU A 49 1.89 4.31 -14.23
CA LEU A 49 2.05 3.28 -13.20
C LEU A 49 1.61 3.77 -11.80
N GLU A 50 1.87 5.04 -11.44
CA GLU A 50 1.31 5.67 -10.22
C GLU A 50 -0.22 5.69 -10.27
N GLY A 51 -0.77 6.07 -11.43
CA GLY A 51 -2.21 6.05 -11.69
C GLY A 51 -2.86 4.68 -11.61
N ALA A 52 -2.12 3.64 -11.97
CA ALA A 52 -2.51 2.24 -11.83
C ALA A 52 -2.26 1.67 -10.42
N ILE A 53 -1.77 2.48 -9.46
CA ILE A 53 -1.44 2.05 -8.09
C ILE A 53 -0.37 0.94 -8.11
N CYS A 54 0.59 1.04 -9.02
CA CYS A 54 1.69 0.08 -9.18
C CYS A 54 2.98 0.58 -8.52
N VAL A 55 3.28 1.87 -8.66
CA VAL A 55 4.50 2.48 -8.12
C VAL A 55 4.18 3.83 -7.48
N ALA A 56 5.10 4.36 -6.71
CA ALA A 56 5.11 5.75 -6.28
C ALA A 56 6.53 6.30 -6.38
N ARG A 57 6.67 7.49 -6.95
CA ARG A 57 7.92 8.25 -6.87
C ARG A 57 7.93 9.12 -5.64
N GLN A 58 9.12 9.27 -5.08
CA GLN A 58 9.35 10.04 -3.89
C GLN A 58 9.03 11.52 -4.11
N ASP A 59 8.36 12.13 -3.15
CA ASP A 59 8.02 13.55 -3.18
C ASP A 59 9.06 14.41 -2.43
N ARG A 60 8.89 15.72 -2.45
CA ARG A 60 9.80 16.66 -1.76
C ARG A 60 9.61 16.67 -0.24
N GLU A 61 8.46 16.23 0.26
CA GLU A 61 8.12 16.27 1.68
C GLU A 61 8.88 15.18 2.45
N HIS A 62 9.08 14.02 1.82
CA HIS A 62 9.68 12.84 2.48
C HIS A 62 11.08 12.49 1.93
N ALA A 63 11.50 13.07 0.79
CA ALA A 63 12.81 12.81 0.20
C ALA A 63 13.96 13.04 1.20
N GLY A 64 14.83 12.03 1.35
CA GLY A 64 15.97 12.10 2.25
C GLY A 64 15.62 12.19 3.74
N SER A 65 14.35 11.96 4.11
CA SER A 65 13.95 11.92 5.52
C SER A 65 14.73 10.82 6.26
N PRO A 66 15.31 11.12 7.44
CA PRO A 66 15.95 10.12 8.28
C PRO A 66 14.94 9.32 9.13
N VAL A 67 13.64 9.60 8.98
CA VAL A 67 12.56 8.96 9.73
C VAL A 67 11.44 8.49 8.81
N PHE A 68 10.70 7.47 9.26
CA PHE A 68 9.48 7.00 8.62
C PHE A 68 8.48 6.55 9.69
N GLN A 69 7.30 7.17 9.70
CA GLN A 69 6.29 6.98 10.77
C GLN A 69 6.86 7.19 12.18
N ASP A 70 7.66 8.23 12.37
CA ASP A 70 8.32 8.60 13.63
C ASP A 70 9.45 7.64 14.07
N GLU A 71 9.70 6.55 13.33
CA GLU A 71 10.79 5.62 13.57
C GLU A 71 12.06 6.05 12.82
N PRO A 72 13.24 6.01 13.47
CA PRO A 72 14.50 6.33 12.82
C PRO A 72 14.86 5.26 11.78
N LEU A 73 15.38 5.71 10.64
CA LEU A 73 15.89 4.84 9.58
C LEU A 73 17.41 4.69 9.66
N ALA A 74 17.90 3.49 9.37
CA ALA A 74 19.34 3.24 9.25
C ALA A 74 19.94 3.96 8.02
N ARG A 75 19.14 4.13 6.97
CA ARG A 75 19.46 4.91 5.77
C ARG A 75 18.29 5.82 5.46
N PRO A 76 18.53 7.07 5.02
CA PRO A 76 17.46 7.97 4.66
C PRO A 76 16.55 7.38 3.57
N GLN A 77 15.32 7.87 3.52
CA GLN A 77 14.41 7.57 2.41
C GLN A 77 15.01 7.99 1.07
N PRO A 78 14.54 7.43 -0.07
CA PRO A 78 15.05 7.77 -1.41
C PRO A 78 15.02 9.26 -1.70
N ALA A 79 15.83 9.70 -2.67
CA ALA A 79 15.83 11.08 -3.14
C ALA A 79 14.54 11.40 -3.92
N VAL A 80 14.22 12.69 -4.07
CA VAL A 80 13.05 13.14 -4.83
C VAL A 80 13.06 12.58 -6.25
N GLY A 81 11.91 12.07 -6.70
CA GLY A 81 11.73 11.50 -8.05
C GLY A 81 12.14 10.02 -8.18
N GLU A 82 12.93 9.47 -7.26
CA GLU A 82 13.24 8.04 -7.24
C GLU A 82 12.02 7.20 -6.84
N ILE A 83 12.03 5.91 -7.18
CA ILE A 83 10.95 5.01 -6.77
C ILE A 83 11.04 4.81 -5.25
N VAL A 84 9.99 5.20 -4.53
CA VAL A 84 9.87 4.99 -3.07
C VAL A 84 9.04 3.74 -2.74
N TYR A 85 8.03 3.45 -3.57
CA TYR A 85 7.20 2.26 -3.46
C TYR A 85 7.07 1.59 -4.82
N ALA A 86 7.24 0.27 -4.87
CA ALA A 86 6.70 -0.56 -5.94
C ALA A 86 5.70 -1.50 -5.29
N ARG A 87 4.44 -1.06 -5.28
CA ARG A 87 3.42 -1.55 -4.37
C ARG A 87 3.25 -3.05 -4.55
N PRO A 88 3.36 -3.86 -3.47
CA PRO A 88 3.29 -3.48 -2.05
C PRO A 88 4.61 -3.23 -1.30
N PHE A 89 5.75 -3.12 -1.99
CA PHE A 89 7.07 -3.01 -1.38
C PHE A 89 7.54 -1.57 -1.21
N ALA A 90 8.26 -1.30 -0.12
CA ALA A 90 9.15 -0.16 0.02
C ALA A 90 10.50 -0.45 -0.62
N THR A 91 11.11 0.57 -1.24
CA THR A 91 12.45 0.47 -1.85
C THR A 91 13.58 0.84 -0.89
N PHE A 92 13.23 1.10 0.37
CA PHE A 92 14.14 1.50 1.44
C PHE A 92 13.90 0.63 2.68
N GLU A 93 14.95 0.48 3.48
CA GLU A 93 14.88 -0.28 4.73
C GLU A 93 14.02 0.49 5.74
N ASN A 94 12.98 -0.16 6.27
CA ASN A 94 12.08 0.41 7.28
C ASN A 94 11.71 -0.65 8.35
N HIS A 95 10.79 -0.31 9.24
CA HIS A 95 10.35 -1.19 10.33
C HIS A 95 9.25 -2.20 9.91
N TYR A 96 8.95 -2.39 8.62
CA TYR A 96 8.06 -3.44 8.10
C TYR A 96 8.86 -4.53 7.41
N ARG A 97 9.67 -5.26 8.18
CA ARG A 97 10.66 -6.21 7.66
C ARG A 97 9.96 -7.48 7.19
N ILE A 98 10.19 -7.87 5.93
CA ILE A 98 9.61 -9.08 5.33
C ILE A 98 10.70 -10.14 5.20
N THR A 99 10.40 -11.32 5.73
CA THR A 99 11.22 -12.51 5.68
C THR A 99 10.47 -13.61 4.93
N VAL A 100 11.09 -14.18 3.90
CA VAL A 100 10.55 -15.27 3.08
C VAL A 100 11.52 -16.42 3.13
N ASP A 101 11.05 -17.62 3.48
CA ASP A 101 11.89 -18.83 3.62
C ASP A 101 13.16 -18.59 4.48
N GLY A 102 13.00 -17.86 5.58
CA GLY A 102 14.08 -17.53 6.52
C GLY A 102 15.02 -16.40 6.08
N VAL A 103 14.83 -15.83 4.89
CA VAL A 103 15.66 -14.74 4.37
C VAL A 103 14.93 -13.41 4.48
N GLN A 104 15.42 -12.53 5.36
CA GLN A 104 14.95 -11.15 5.44
C GLN A 104 15.63 -10.34 4.33
N ARG A 105 14.82 -9.77 3.43
CA ARG A 105 15.33 -8.97 2.30
C ARG A 105 14.40 -7.83 1.89
N TRP A 106 13.10 -7.98 2.08
CA TRP A 106 12.11 -7.02 1.61
C TRP A 106 11.54 -6.19 2.75
N PHE A 107 10.91 -5.07 2.37
CA PHE A 107 10.21 -4.17 3.27
C PHE A 107 8.84 -3.83 2.70
N ALA A 108 7.81 -3.81 3.53
CA ALA A 108 6.47 -3.41 3.09
C ALA A 108 6.34 -1.88 3.09
N GLU A 109 5.45 -1.34 2.24
CA GLU A 109 5.20 0.11 2.21
C GLU A 109 4.47 0.64 3.46
N CYS A 110 3.62 -0.18 4.09
CA CYS A 110 2.83 0.20 5.27
C CYS A 110 2.17 -1.02 5.94
N ALA A 111 1.54 -0.78 7.10
CA ALA A 111 0.84 -1.82 7.85
C ALA A 111 -0.31 -2.50 7.09
N VAL A 112 -1.00 -1.78 6.20
CA VAL A 112 -2.12 -2.32 5.40
C VAL A 112 -1.62 -3.35 4.40
N GLU A 113 -0.62 -3.00 3.60
CA GLU A 113 -0.04 -3.91 2.60
C GLU A 113 0.71 -5.07 3.25
N ALA A 114 1.33 -4.85 4.41
CA ALA A 114 1.97 -5.89 5.20
C ALA A 114 1.02 -7.04 5.59
N CYS A 115 -0.29 -6.77 5.75
CA CYS A 115 -1.28 -7.80 6.08
C CYS A 115 -1.57 -8.80 4.94
N ALA A 116 -1.16 -8.49 3.70
CA ALA A 116 -1.43 -9.30 2.51
C ALA A 116 -0.17 -9.58 1.67
N ILE A 117 0.99 -9.19 2.16
CA ILE A 117 2.26 -9.23 1.42
C ILE A 117 2.66 -10.64 1.00
N SER A 118 2.21 -11.67 1.73
CA SER A 118 2.42 -13.07 1.39
C SER A 118 1.89 -13.45 0.00
N GLY A 119 0.92 -12.70 -0.53
CA GLY A 119 0.42 -12.89 -1.89
C GLY A 119 1.45 -12.55 -2.99
N GLN A 120 2.58 -11.93 -2.63
CA GLN A 120 3.71 -11.70 -3.55
C GLN A 120 4.70 -12.88 -3.63
N PHE A 121 4.53 -13.90 -2.78
CA PHE A 121 5.45 -15.03 -2.66
C PHE A 121 4.67 -16.35 -2.65
N PRO A 122 4.16 -16.80 -3.81
CA PRO A 122 3.31 -17.98 -3.89
C PRO A 122 3.96 -19.23 -3.28
N GLY A 123 3.21 -19.96 -2.46
CA GLY A 123 3.62 -21.17 -1.76
C GLY A 123 4.55 -20.97 -0.56
N ALA A 124 5.15 -19.79 -0.40
CA ALA A 124 6.08 -19.50 0.68
C ALA A 124 5.35 -19.06 1.95
N GLU A 125 5.93 -19.38 3.11
CA GLU A 125 5.57 -18.71 4.35
C GLU A 125 6.32 -17.38 4.43
N VAL A 126 5.55 -16.32 4.71
CA VAL A 126 6.07 -14.97 4.81
C VAL A 126 5.83 -14.45 6.22
N VAL A 127 6.91 -14.02 6.86
CA VAL A 127 6.88 -13.40 8.18
C VAL A 127 7.12 -11.90 8.01
N VAL A 128 6.26 -11.09 8.60
CA VAL A 128 6.50 -9.64 8.74
C VAL A 128 6.77 -9.33 10.20
N GLU A 129 7.88 -8.65 10.46
CA GLU A 129 8.21 -8.10 11.78
C GLU A 129 8.14 -6.58 11.75
N SER A 130 7.54 -6.02 12.80
CA SER A 130 7.30 -4.59 12.92
C SER A 130 7.13 -4.14 14.36
N VAL A 131 6.65 -2.91 14.57
CA VAL A 131 6.42 -2.32 15.89
C VAL A 131 5.09 -1.60 15.96
N CYS A 132 4.52 -1.51 17.15
CA CYS A 132 3.40 -0.65 17.47
C CYS A 132 3.84 0.81 17.47
N ARG A 133 3.22 1.65 16.64
CA ARG A 133 3.59 3.08 16.54
C ARG A 133 3.41 3.87 17.84
N GLN A 134 2.51 3.44 18.72
CA GLN A 134 2.27 4.12 19.99
C GLN A 134 3.24 3.68 21.11
N THR A 135 3.63 2.40 21.13
CA THR A 135 4.29 1.79 22.30
C THR A 135 5.65 1.19 22.02
N GLY A 136 6.05 1.08 20.74
CA GLY A 136 7.25 0.35 20.32
C GLY A 136 7.16 -1.17 20.49
N GLN A 137 6.04 -1.70 21.01
CA GLN A 137 5.87 -3.14 21.22
C GLN A 137 6.04 -3.89 19.89
N PRO A 138 6.81 -5.00 19.86
CA PRO A 138 6.98 -5.80 18.66
C PRO A 138 5.65 -6.34 18.11
N VAL A 139 5.54 -6.33 16.79
CA VAL A 139 4.43 -6.86 16.01
C VAL A 139 4.98 -7.92 15.07
N ARG A 140 4.26 -9.05 14.95
CA ARG A 140 4.61 -10.13 14.03
C ARG A 140 3.39 -10.59 13.27
N LEU A 141 3.52 -10.79 11.97
CA LEU A 141 2.48 -11.37 11.10
C LEU A 141 3.07 -12.59 10.39
N VAL A 142 2.27 -13.64 10.25
CA VAL A 142 2.60 -14.82 9.43
C VAL A 142 1.52 -14.99 8.39
N GLY A 143 1.91 -15.06 7.13
CA GLY A 143 0.98 -15.28 6.04
C GLY A 143 1.52 -16.23 4.97
N ARG A 144 0.60 -16.77 4.17
CA ARG A 144 0.89 -17.57 2.99
C ARG A 144 -0.15 -17.27 1.91
N ASP A 145 0.28 -17.11 0.66
CA ASP A 145 -0.62 -16.91 -0.50
C ASP A 145 -1.66 -15.78 -0.33
N GLY A 146 -1.26 -14.69 0.33
CA GLY A 146 -2.10 -13.53 0.60
C GLY A 146 -3.07 -13.72 1.79
N VAL A 147 -3.03 -14.86 2.46
CA VAL A 147 -3.83 -15.15 3.64
C VAL A 147 -2.98 -14.98 4.89
N LEU A 148 -3.50 -14.22 5.87
CA LEU A 148 -2.91 -14.12 7.20
C LEU A 148 -3.25 -15.39 7.99
N LEU A 149 -2.22 -16.11 8.44
CA LEU A 149 -2.32 -17.36 9.20
C LEU A 149 -2.29 -17.11 10.70
N ASP A 150 -1.45 -16.17 11.13
CA ASP A 150 -1.27 -15.80 12.54
C ASP A 150 -0.73 -14.36 12.65
N TYR A 151 -0.93 -13.73 13.81
CA TYR A 151 -0.30 -12.46 14.14
C TYR A 151 -0.25 -12.22 15.66
N GLY A 152 0.80 -11.52 16.09
CA GLY A 152 1.04 -11.13 17.47
C GLY A 152 1.27 -9.62 17.59
N PRO A 153 0.77 -8.97 18.65
CA PRO A 153 -0.14 -9.50 19.68
C PRO A 153 -1.53 -9.84 19.12
N GLY A 154 -2.28 -10.75 19.76
CA GLY A 154 -3.64 -11.11 19.29
C GLY A 154 -4.63 -9.93 19.33
N THR A 155 -4.30 -8.86 20.06
CA THR A 155 -5.03 -7.60 20.11
C THR A 155 -4.65 -6.60 19.02
N LEU A 156 -3.70 -6.95 18.13
CA LEU A 156 -3.17 -6.07 17.08
C LEU A 156 -4.29 -5.39 16.28
N ARG A 157 -4.04 -4.13 15.94
CA ARG A 157 -4.89 -3.28 15.13
C ARG A 157 -4.10 -2.62 14.03
N VAL A 158 -4.76 -2.39 12.90
CA VAL A 158 -4.26 -1.62 11.76
C VAL A 158 -5.05 -0.33 11.70
N HIS A 159 -4.36 0.81 11.75
CA HIS A 159 -4.97 2.11 11.56
C HIS A 159 -4.69 2.61 10.15
N LEU A 160 -5.68 3.26 9.54
CA LEU A 160 -5.56 3.92 8.25
C LEU A 160 -5.84 5.40 8.45
N GLY A 161 -4.83 6.26 8.35
CA GLY A 161 -4.92 7.65 8.78
C GLY A 161 -5.80 8.54 7.92
N TYR A 162 -5.84 8.30 6.60
CA TYR A 162 -6.64 9.12 5.68
C TYR A 162 -7.58 8.31 4.80
N PRO A 163 -8.78 8.84 4.53
CA PRO A 163 -9.75 8.18 3.67
C PRO A 163 -9.26 8.11 2.23
N LEU A 164 -9.79 7.14 1.47
CA LEU A 164 -9.41 6.89 0.07
C LEU A 164 -9.45 8.15 -0.81
N ARG A 165 -10.36 9.08 -0.51
CA ARG A 165 -10.51 10.36 -1.23
C ARG A 165 -9.28 11.27 -1.19
N GLU A 166 -8.40 11.11 -0.20
CA GLU A 166 -7.16 11.88 -0.07
C GLU A 166 -6.00 11.25 -0.86
N MET A 167 -6.15 10.01 -1.33
CA MET A 167 -5.09 9.25 -2.02
C MET A 167 -4.42 10.03 -3.17
N PRO A 168 -5.15 10.69 -4.11
CA PRO A 168 -4.46 11.43 -5.18
C PRO A 168 -3.57 12.58 -4.66
N HIS A 169 -3.78 13.06 -3.44
CA HIS A 169 -3.00 14.14 -2.82
C HIS A 169 -1.80 13.62 -2.02
N ARG A 170 -1.82 12.36 -1.60
CA ARG A 170 -0.88 11.78 -0.65
C ARG A 170 -0.33 10.43 -1.12
N VAL A 171 0.00 10.28 -2.41
CA VAL A 171 0.40 8.97 -2.97
C VAL A 171 1.55 8.33 -2.18
N VAL A 172 2.52 9.14 -1.73
CA VAL A 172 3.61 8.73 -0.84
C VAL A 172 3.16 8.79 0.62
N GLY A 173 2.89 9.99 1.14
CA GLY A 173 2.59 10.23 2.56
C GLY A 173 1.29 9.60 3.08
N TRP A 174 0.47 8.93 2.25
CA TRP A 174 -0.66 8.15 2.73
C TRP A 174 -0.20 6.92 3.52
N CYS A 175 0.92 6.32 3.10
CA CYS A 175 1.54 5.19 3.80
C CYS A 175 2.05 5.59 5.19
N ASP A 176 2.48 6.84 5.38
CA ASP A 176 3.03 7.35 6.65
C ASP A 176 2.04 7.33 7.81
N TYR A 177 0.75 7.16 7.54
CA TYR A 177 -0.30 7.12 8.57
C TYR A 177 -1.05 5.79 8.60
N ASN A 178 -0.51 4.78 7.91
CA ASN A 178 -1.02 3.42 7.92
C ASN A 178 -0.11 2.56 8.79
N SER A 179 -0.46 2.43 10.07
CA SER A 179 0.43 1.88 11.11
C SER A 179 -0.21 0.76 11.93
N PHE A 180 0.64 -0.10 12.50
CA PHE A 180 0.22 -1.08 13.48
C PHE A 180 0.11 -0.48 14.88
N PHE A 181 -0.88 -0.95 15.64
CA PHE A 181 -1.07 -0.66 17.06
C PHE A 181 -1.30 -1.95 17.83
N ALA A 182 -0.57 -2.15 18.92
CA ALA A 182 -0.62 -3.37 19.72
C ALA A 182 -2.03 -3.71 20.27
N SER A 183 -2.88 -2.69 20.43
CA SER A 183 -4.27 -2.84 20.86
C SER A 183 -5.14 -1.68 20.35
N GLU A 184 -6.45 -1.75 20.57
CA GLU A 184 -7.35 -0.63 20.27
C GLU A 184 -7.04 0.58 21.16
N GLU A 185 -6.69 0.36 22.43
CA GLU A 185 -6.33 1.40 23.39
C GLU A 185 -5.06 2.14 22.93
N ALA A 186 -4.07 1.43 22.40
CA ALA A 186 -2.87 2.04 21.83
C ALA A 186 -3.21 2.92 20.61
N ALA A 187 -4.11 2.45 19.73
CA ALA A 187 -4.59 3.24 18.61
C ALA A 187 -5.38 4.48 19.09
N GLU A 188 -6.18 4.36 20.14
CA GLU A 188 -6.95 5.47 20.72
C GLU A 188 -6.06 6.53 21.38
N GLN A 189 -5.01 6.11 22.08
CA GLN A 189 -4.01 7.03 22.64
C GLN A 189 -3.35 7.83 21.53
N TRP A 190 -2.89 7.16 20.47
CA TRP A 190 -2.27 7.84 19.32
C TRP A 190 -3.24 8.81 18.63
N ARG A 191 -4.50 8.40 18.40
CA ARG A 191 -5.53 9.27 17.80
C ARG A 191 -5.83 10.52 18.64
N ARG A 192 -5.75 10.42 19.97
CA ARG A 192 -5.93 11.59 20.87
C ARG A 192 -4.77 12.59 20.74
N ALA A 193 -3.56 12.10 20.47
CA ALA A 193 -2.39 12.95 20.22
C ALA A 193 -2.39 13.54 18.80
N HIS A 194 -3.09 12.93 17.85
CA HIS A 194 -3.16 13.33 16.43
C HIS A 194 -4.61 13.57 15.96
N PRO A 195 -5.35 14.54 16.55
CA PRO A 195 -6.78 14.74 16.29
C PRO A 195 -7.10 15.19 14.84
N GLU A 196 -6.10 15.70 14.11
CA GLU A 196 -6.19 16.04 12.69
C GLU A 196 -6.29 14.81 11.77
N ILE A 197 -5.87 13.64 12.26
CA ILE A 197 -5.85 12.38 11.50
C ILE A 197 -7.13 11.60 11.77
N LYS A 198 -8.11 11.78 10.87
CA LYS A 198 -9.46 11.18 10.99
C LYS A 198 -9.53 9.81 10.32
N GLY A 199 -8.65 8.93 10.77
CA GLY A 199 -8.50 7.59 10.25
C GLY A 199 -9.53 6.58 10.76
N VAL A 200 -9.41 5.34 10.31
CA VAL A 200 -10.19 4.20 10.82
C VAL A 200 -9.27 3.09 11.29
N THR A 201 -9.68 2.38 12.34
CA THR A 201 -8.96 1.22 12.87
C THR A 201 -9.70 -0.08 12.50
N ARG A 202 -8.95 -1.11 12.14
CA ARG A 202 -9.43 -2.41 11.66
C ARG A 202 -8.59 -3.56 12.20
N ALA A 203 -9.14 -4.76 12.14
CA ALA A 203 -8.39 -5.98 12.42
C ALA A 203 -7.47 -6.33 11.23
N PRO A 204 -6.28 -6.92 11.47
CA PRO A 204 -5.36 -7.34 10.41
C PRO A 204 -5.99 -8.24 9.34
N GLU A 205 -6.86 -9.18 9.71
CA GLU A 205 -7.51 -10.09 8.76
C GLU A 205 -8.48 -9.38 7.83
N GLN A 206 -9.13 -8.30 8.31
CA GLN A 206 -9.99 -7.49 7.45
C GLN A 206 -9.16 -6.79 6.37
N MET A 207 -7.97 -6.30 6.73
CA MET A 207 -7.04 -5.68 5.79
C MET A 207 -6.45 -6.70 4.83
N SER A 208 -6.04 -7.87 5.33
CA SER A 208 -5.57 -9.00 4.53
C SER A 208 -6.60 -9.36 3.45
N ARG A 209 -7.88 -9.54 3.81
CA ARG A 209 -8.95 -9.84 2.85
C ARG A 209 -9.22 -8.69 1.87
N LEU A 210 -9.26 -7.45 2.36
CA LEU A 210 -9.49 -6.28 1.52
C LEU A 210 -8.40 -6.17 0.44
N ILE A 211 -7.13 -6.35 0.82
CA ILE A 211 -6.04 -6.31 -0.15
C ILE A 211 -6.13 -7.55 -1.04
N THR A 212 -5.98 -8.75 -0.51
CA THR A 212 -5.88 -9.97 -1.32
C THR A 212 -7.06 -10.20 -2.27
N GLU A 213 -8.30 -9.94 -1.83
CA GLU A 213 -9.49 -10.22 -2.65
C GLU A 213 -9.89 -9.06 -3.58
N LEU A 214 -9.44 -7.83 -3.32
CA LEU A 214 -9.88 -6.63 -4.06
C LEU A 214 -8.72 -5.85 -4.67
N LEU A 215 -7.88 -5.22 -3.84
CA LEU A 215 -6.84 -4.30 -4.31
C LEU A 215 -5.59 -5.01 -4.82
N GLY A 216 -5.25 -6.16 -4.26
CA GLY A 216 -4.07 -6.97 -4.57
C GLY A 216 -4.31 -8.03 -5.64
N LYS A 217 -5.56 -8.24 -6.04
CA LYS A 217 -5.92 -9.32 -6.97
C LYS A 217 -5.25 -9.10 -8.33
N GLY A 218 -4.42 -10.06 -8.73
CA GLY A 218 -3.65 -10.02 -9.99
C GLY A 218 -2.34 -9.22 -9.90
N ARG A 219 -1.91 -8.72 -8.73
CA ARG A 219 -0.65 -7.94 -8.62
C ARG A 219 0.60 -8.71 -9.00
N LEU A 220 0.53 -10.05 -9.03
CA LEU A 220 1.61 -10.89 -9.55
C LEU A 220 1.81 -10.71 -11.05
N ASP A 221 0.71 -10.47 -11.79
CA ASP A 221 0.71 -10.28 -13.23
C ASP A 221 1.30 -8.92 -13.58
N TYR A 222 2.18 -8.85 -14.57
CA TYR A 222 2.82 -7.60 -14.96
C TYR A 222 1.84 -6.58 -15.56
N ASP A 223 0.74 -7.06 -16.13
CA ASP A 223 -0.37 -6.28 -16.70
C ASP A 223 -1.36 -5.74 -15.65
N TYR A 224 -1.09 -5.97 -14.36
CA TYR A 224 -1.99 -5.61 -13.28
C TYR A 224 -2.49 -4.16 -13.39
N GLN A 225 -3.82 -4.04 -13.32
CA GLN A 225 -4.55 -2.81 -13.09
C GLN A 225 -5.69 -3.13 -12.12
N PRO A 226 -6.00 -2.27 -11.13
CA PRO A 226 -7.05 -2.55 -10.15
C PRO A 226 -8.41 -2.80 -10.82
N VAL A 227 -9.03 -3.94 -10.51
CA VAL A 227 -10.39 -4.27 -10.97
C VAL A 227 -11.32 -4.39 -9.77
N PHE A 228 -12.36 -3.56 -9.74
CA PHE A 228 -13.39 -3.52 -8.73
C PHE A 228 -14.68 -4.17 -9.26
N PRO A 229 -14.98 -5.42 -8.87
CA PRO A 229 -16.21 -6.09 -9.24
C PRO A 229 -17.36 -5.59 -8.35
N LEU A 230 -18.18 -4.67 -8.85
CA LEU A 230 -19.18 -3.92 -8.09
C LEU A 230 -20.21 -4.83 -7.39
N LEU A 231 -20.77 -5.84 -8.08
CA LEU A 231 -21.76 -6.73 -7.46
C LEU A 231 -21.13 -7.65 -6.39
N PRO A 232 -20.02 -8.37 -6.66
CA PRO A 232 -19.33 -9.12 -5.61
C PRO A 232 -18.90 -8.23 -4.43
N LEU A 233 -18.42 -7.02 -4.70
CA LEU A 233 -18.04 -6.06 -3.68
C LEU A 233 -19.24 -5.67 -2.81
N ALA A 234 -20.37 -5.32 -3.42
CA ALA A 234 -21.61 -4.97 -2.72
C ALA A 234 -22.12 -6.12 -1.82
N ARG A 235 -21.97 -7.37 -2.26
CA ARG A 235 -22.36 -8.56 -1.47
C ARG A 235 -21.40 -8.85 -0.31
N LYS A 236 -20.14 -8.42 -0.42
CA LYS A 236 -19.07 -8.70 0.55
C LYS A 236 -18.64 -7.49 1.38
N LEU A 237 -19.38 -6.38 1.35
CA LEU A 237 -18.98 -5.15 2.04
C LEU A 237 -18.63 -5.36 3.53
N ARG A 238 -19.41 -6.17 4.26
CA ARG A 238 -19.10 -6.52 5.67
C ARG A 238 -17.78 -7.30 5.81
N ARG A 239 -17.51 -8.23 4.89
CA ARG A 239 -16.29 -9.05 4.88
C ARG A 239 -15.03 -8.19 4.72
N PHE A 240 -15.14 -7.08 4.00
CA PHE A 240 -14.05 -6.13 3.76
C PHE A 240 -14.02 -4.96 4.75
N GLY A 241 -14.89 -4.95 5.78
CA GLY A 241 -14.95 -3.85 6.74
C GLY A 241 -15.44 -2.52 6.15
N LEU A 242 -16.20 -2.57 5.05
CA LEU A 242 -16.80 -1.43 4.34
C LEU A 242 -18.20 -1.08 4.84
N VAL A 243 -18.71 -1.83 5.83
CA VAL A 243 -19.97 -1.55 6.53
C VAL A 243 -19.67 -1.49 8.02
N GLY A 244 -19.92 -0.33 8.62
CA GLY A 244 -19.91 -0.14 10.06
C GLY A 244 -21.32 -0.17 10.65
N LEU A 245 -21.43 0.13 11.94
CA LEU A 245 -22.71 0.32 12.62
C LEU A 245 -22.95 1.82 12.84
N SER A 246 -24.16 2.27 12.54
CA SER A 246 -24.63 3.60 12.96
C SER A 246 -24.77 3.66 14.48
N ARG A 247 -24.92 4.87 15.05
CA ARG A 247 -25.23 5.06 16.48
C ARG A 247 -26.49 4.30 16.94
N ARG A 248 -27.40 3.95 16.02
CA ARG A 248 -28.63 3.19 16.28
C ARG A 248 -28.49 1.69 15.95
N GLY A 249 -27.28 1.19 15.70
CA GLY A 249 -27.03 -0.23 15.38
C GLY A 249 -27.38 -0.64 13.94
N PHE A 250 -27.89 0.25 13.10
CA PHE A 250 -28.14 -0.07 11.68
C PHE A 250 -26.83 -0.13 10.88
N PRO A 251 -26.71 -1.07 9.92
CA PRO A 251 -25.59 -1.11 8.99
C PRO A 251 -25.44 0.22 8.23
N ARG A 252 -24.23 0.78 8.22
CA ARG A 252 -23.90 2.03 7.51
C ARG A 252 -22.68 1.81 6.64
N LEU A 253 -22.75 2.21 5.37
CA LEU A 253 -21.59 2.24 4.49
C LEU A 253 -20.50 3.14 5.08
N GLU A 254 -19.28 2.62 5.10
CA GLU A 254 -18.13 3.36 5.60
C GLU A 254 -17.71 4.43 4.60
N THR A 255 -17.94 5.68 4.95
CA THR A 255 -17.61 6.83 4.10
C THR A 255 -16.10 6.99 3.91
N PHE A 256 -15.28 6.34 4.75
CA PHE A 256 -13.84 6.30 4.63
C PHE A 256 -13.36 5.76 3.27
N TRP A 257 -14.07 4.77 2.73
CA TRP A 257 -13.70 4.06 1.50
C TRP A 257 -14.39 4.59 0.25
N LEU A 258 -15.34 5.52 0.40
CA LEU A 258 -16.10 6.01 -0.73
C LEU A 258 -15.29 7.04 -1.54
N PRO A 259 -15.07 6.79 -2.85
CA PRO A 259 -14.50 7.80 -3.71
C PRO A 259 -15.45 8.99 -3.83
N THR A 260 -14.91 10.19 -4.02
CA THR A 260 -15.70 11.41 -4.18
C THR A 260 -15.47 12.02 -5.56
N LEU A 261 -16.43 12.81 -6.07
CA LEU A 261 -16.23 13.56 -7.31
C LEU A 261 -14.99 14.48 -7.27
N PRO A 262 -14.70 15.20 -6.16
CA PRO A 262 -13.44 15.91 -6.00
C PRO A 262 -12.19 15.02 -6.16
N MET A 263 -12.19 13.81 -5.58
CA MET A 263 -11.09 12.85 -5.73
C MET A 263 -10.89 12.48 -7.20
N LEU A 264 -11.96 12.12 -7.91
CA LEU A 264 -11.88 11.74 -9.34
C LEU A 264 -11.38 12.91 -10.21
N ARG A 265 -11.84 14.14 -9.92
CA ARG A 265 -11.36 15.35 -10.59
C ARG A 265 -9.89 15.65 -10.26
N ALA A 266 -9.45 15.43 -9.03
CA ALA A 266 -8.06 15.60 -8.62
C ALA A 266 -7.16 14.57 -9.31
N TRP A 267 -7.60 13.32 -9.37
CA TRP A 267 -6.92 12.24 -10.08
C TRP A 267 -6.69 12.59 -11.55
N ARG A 268 -7.74 13.04 -12.25
CA ARG A 268 -7.64 13.50 -13.64
C ARG A 268 -6.73 14.72 -13.80
N ARG A 269 -6.84 15.72 -12.92
CA ARG A 269 -6.01 16.95 -12.98
C ARG A 269 -4.53 16.68 -12.75
N ARG A 270 -4.18 15.64 -11.98
CA ARG A 270 -2.80 15.21 -11.76
C ARG A 270 -2.25 14.32 -12.87
N GLY A 271 -3.06 14.00 -13.89
CA GLY A 271 -2.65 13.17 -15.02
C GLY A 271 -2.41 11.71 -14.65
N LEU A 272 -3.00 11.21 -13.56
CA LEU A 272 -2.86 9.83 -13.08
C LEU A 272 -3.72 8.82 -13.87
N GLY A 273 -4.13 9.16 -15.09
CA GLY A 273 -5.04 8.37 -15.93
C GLY A 273 -6.34 7.91 -15.23
N PHE A 274 -7.08 6.99 -15.84
CA PHE A 274 -8.20 6.30 -15.17
C PHE A 274 -8.04 4.80 -15.41
N PHE A 275 -7.17 4.21 -14.58
CA PHE A 275 -6.78 2.79 -14.65
C PHE A 275 -7.60 1.90 -13.71
N LEU A 276 -8.42 2.50 -12.82
CA LEU A 276 -9.33 1.74 -11.96
C LEU A 276 -10.50 1.20 -12.79
N ARG A 277 -10.61 -0.12 -12.86
CA ARG A 277 -11.62 -0.79 -13.68
C ARG A 277 -12.82 -1.18 -12.86
N PHE A 278 -13.99 -0.65 -13.17
CA PHE A 278 -15.23 -1.03 -12.52
C PHE A 278 -15.99 -2.01 -13.40
N ARG A 279 -16.20 -3.23 -12.91
CA ARG A 279 -16.98 -4.26 -13.61
C ARG A 279 -18.25 -4.53 -12.81
N LEU A 280 -19.38 -4.70 -13.49
CA LEU A 280 -20.62 -5.10 -12.82
C LEU A 280 -20.53 -6.55 -12.30
N ARG A 281 -19.73 -7.41 -12.95
CA ARG A 281 -19.55 -8.83 -12.60
C ARG A 281 -18.32 -9.04 -11.74
#